data_AF-A0A8T0KVV3-F1
#
_entry.id   AF-A0A8T0KVV3-F1
#
_cell.length_a   1.000
_cell.length_b   1.000
_cell.length_c   1.000
_cell.angle_alpha   90.00
_cell.angle_beta   90.00
_cell.angle_gamma   90.00
#
_symmetry.space_group_name_H-M   'P 1'
#
loop_
_entity.id
_entity.type
_entity.pdbx_description
1 polymer ?
#
loop_
_entity_poly.entity_id
_entity_poly.type
_entity_poly.pdbx_seq_one_letter_code
_entity_poly.pdbx_strand_id
1 'polypeptide(L)'
;MDTNIRECIWTSNVLYPLCDMLMRDAPLGIVSQSPNIMDLVKCDDATLLYKNKVWRLGVTPSESQIREITLWLSECHKDPIGLSTYSLSNTGFPGATTLGDTTCGMAVVRISSKDIVFWFRSHTTTEIRWGGAKHEPGERDDGSRMHPISSFKAFLEVVKTRSLPWKDYEMDIIHSLQLILRNAFKDNESMEISTYAINTRLSDLKIEGMQEREVVTSEMVRFIETATVPNRCPKRRKEFETEMENGRRKKQTRRQTENVRVGGGTASENEKEV
;
A
#
# COMPACT_ATOMS: atom_id res chain seq x y z
N MET A 1 4.58 42.35 -12.82
CA MET A 1 3.34 42.21 -12.00
C MET A 1 2.76 40.78 -12.06
N ASP A 2 3.45 39.78 -12.63
CA ASP A 2 2.91 38.42 -12.83
C ASP A 2 3.30 37.37 -11.77
N THR A 3 4.17 37.69 -10.82
CA THR A 3 4.61 36.74 -9.77
C THR A 3 3.53 36.52 -8.70
N ASN A 4 2.81 37.57 -8.30
CA ASN A 4 1.76 37.48 -7.28
C ASN A 4 0.54 36.66 -7.73
N ILE A 5 0.16 36.70 -9.00
CA ILE A 5 -1.00 35.92 -9.49
C ILE A 5 -0.65 34.43 -9.55
N ARG A 6 0.58 34.09 -9.91
CA ARG A 6 1.06 32.70 -9.85
C ARG A 6 1.10 32.22 -8.39
N GLU A 7 1.67 32.96 -7.45
CA GLU A 7 1.65 32.58 -6.02
C GLU A 7 0.24 32.42 -5.43
N CYS A 8 -0.73 33.25 -5.81
CA CYS A 8 -2.12 33.10 -5.37
C CYS A 8 -2.84 31.88 -5.96
N ILE A 9 -2.59 31.54 -7.23
CA ILE A 9 -3.15 30.32 -7.85
C ILE A 9 -2.49 29.07 -7.23
N TRP A 10 -1.19 29.15 -6.93
CA TRP A 10 -0.41 28.12 -6.27
C TRP A 10 -0.87 27.84 -4.84
N THR A 11 -1.17 28.88 -4.06
CA THR A 11 -1.59 28.74 -2.65
C THR A 11 -3.03 28.26 -2.50
N SER A 12 -3.97 28.63 -3.38
CA SER A 12 -5.34 28.11 -3.27
C SER A 12 -5.52 26.70 -3.86
N ASN A 13 -4.91 26.39 -5.00
CA ASN A 13 -5.21 25.13 -5.70
C ASN A 13 -4.33 23.94 -5.28
N VAL A 14 -3.20 24.15 -4.60
CA VAL A 14 -2.29 23.07 -4.21
C VAL A 14 -2.15 22.94 -2.70
N LEU A 15 -2.00 24.06 -1.97
CA LEU A 15 -1.77 24.02 -0.52
C LEU A 15 -3.00 23.53 0.26
N TYR A 16 -4.20 23.93 -0.15
CA TYR A 16 -5.44 23.50 0.51
C TYR A 16 -5.69 21.99 0.34
N PRO A 17 -5.64 21.41 -0.90
CA PRO A 17 -5.70 19.96 -1.08
C PRO A 17 -4.62 19.20 -0.33
N LEU A 18 -3.39 19.73 -0.30
CA LEU A 18 -2.30 19.11 0.45
C LEU A 18 -2.66 19.04 1.94
N CYS A 19 -3.03 20.17 2.56
CA CYS A 19 -3.41 20.23 3.97
C CYS A 19 -4.58 19.29 4.31
N ASP A 20 -5.61 19.27 3.46
CA ASP A 20 -6.75 18.36 3.61
C ASP A 20 -6.32 16.89 3.52
N MET A 21 -5.39 16.55 2.62
CA MET A 21 -4.78 15.20 2.57
C MET A 21 -3.94 14.85 3.80
N LEU A 22 -3.29 15.84 4.44
CA LEU A 22 -2.47 15.62 5.65
C LEU A 22 -3.31 15.34 6.90
N MET A 23 -4.50 15.94 6.97
CA MET A 23 -5.40 15.79 8.12
C MET A 23 -6.16 14.46 8.10
N ARG A 24 -5.98 13.63 7.07
CA ARG A 24 -6.65 12.34 6.89
C ARG A 24 -5.79 11.17 7.36
N ASP A 25 -6.43 10.03 7.56
CA ASP A 25 -5.74 8.77 7.82
C ASP A 25 -4.92 8.33 6.60
N ALA A 26 -3.63 8.65 6.63
CA ALA A 26 -2.65 8.14 5.71
C ALA A 26 -2.41 6.63 5.97
N PRO A 27 -2.26 5.81 4.92
CA PRO A 27 -1.96 6.23 3.54
C PRO A 27 -3.12 6.10 2.56
N LEU A 28 -4.21 5.42 2.92
CA LEU A 28 -5.29 5.13 2.00
C LEU A 28 -6.17 6.35 1.72
N GLY A 29 -6.29 7.29 2.66
CA GLY A 29 -7.10 8.51 2.51
C GLY A 29 -6.64 9.43 1.39
N ILE A 30 -5.40 9.29 0.94
CA ILE A 30 -4.78 10.16 -0.09
C ILE A 30 -5.08 9.64 -1.50
N VAL A 31 -5.39 8.35 -1.61
CA VAL A 31 -5.72 7.68 -2.87
C VAL A 31 -7.23 7.51 -3.01
N SER A 32 -7.92 7.17 -1.93
CA SER A 32 -9.35 6.79 -1.98
C SER A 32 -10.33 7.95 -1.96
N GLN A 33 -9.92 9.14 -1.51
CA GLN A 33 -10.80 10.28 -1.28
C GLN A 33 -10.38 11.48 -2.13
N SER A 34 -11.33 12.35 -2.45
CA SER A 34 -11.09 13.61 -3.17
C SER A 34 -10.80 14.74 -2.18
N PRO A 35 -9.81 15.61 -2.39
CA PRO A 35 -8.84 15.57 -3.49
C PRO A 35 -7.81 14.44 -3.32
N ASN A 36 -7.33 13.91 -4.44
CA ASN A 36 -6.41 12.77 -4.51
C ASN A 36 -5.01 13.17 -5.02
N ILE A 37 -4.05 12.25 -5.01
CA ILE A 37 -2.66 12.51 -5.47
C ILE A 37 -2.52 12.97 -6.93
N MET A 38 -3.51 12.73 -7.79
CA MET A 38 -3.53 13.22 -9.18
C MET A 38 -4.01 14.67 -9.27
N ASP A 39 -4.70 15.19 -8.26
CA ASP A 39 -5.17 16.59 -8.27
C ASP A 39 -4.02 17.58 -7.95
N LEU A 40 -2.94 17.09 -7.36
CA LEU A 40 -1.75 17.87 -6.99
C LEU A 40 -0.81 18.15 -8.15
N VAL A 41 -0.72 17.21 -9.09
CA VAL A 41 0.25 17.25 -10.20
C VAL A 41 -0.46 16.83 -11.47
N LYS A 42 -0.17 17.51 -12.59
CA LYS A 42 -0.73 17.10 -13.88
C LYS A 42 -0.18 15.73 -14.27
N CYS A 43 -0.96 14.68 -14.06
CA CYS A 43 -0.67 13.32 -14.46
C CYS A 43 -1.94 12.70 -15.04
N ASP A 44 -1.75 11.68 -15.88
CA ASP A 44 -2.88 10.92 -16.41
C ASP A 44 -3.30 9.85 -15.41
N ASP A 45 -2.31 9.22 -14.76
CA ASP A 45 -2.54 8.12 -13.82
C ASP A 45 -1.60 8.20 -12.62
N ALA A 46 -2.01 7.59 -11.51
CA ALA A 46 -1.17 7.44 -10.33
C ALA A 46 -1.38 6.09 -9.65
N THR A 47 -0.35 5.61 -8.94
CA THR A 47 -0.43 4.35 -8.20
C THR A 47 0.33 4.44 -6.88
N LEU A 48 -0.27 3.95 -5.81
CA LEU A 48 0.38 3.72 -4.53
C LEU A 48 0.60 2.22 -4.31
N LEU A 49 1.86 1.81 -4.15
CA LEU A 49 2.22 0.52 -3.61
C LEU A 49 2.38 0.67 -2.09
N TYR A 50 1.49 0.03 -1.32
CA TYR A 50 1.51 0.06 0.14
C TYR A 50 1.28 -1.33 0.73
N LYS A 51 2.15 -1.77 1.66
CA LYS A 51 2.04 -3.10 2.30
C LYS A 51 1.83 -4.23 1.27
N ASN A 52 2.59 -4.19 0.17
CA ASN A 52 2.51 -5.14 -0.96
C ASN A 52 1.16 -5.17 -1.72
N LYS A 53 0.27 -4.21 -1.48
CA LYS A 53 -0.97 -4.00 -2.23
C LYS A 53 -0.84 -2.80 -3.15
N VAL A 54 -1.41 -2.91 -4.34
CA VAL A 54 -1.35 -1.88 -5.37
C VAL A 54 -2.69 -1.16 -5.45
N TRP A 55 -2.67 0.15 -5.18
CA TRP A 55 -3.82 1.04 -5.27
C TRP A 55 -3.67 1.91 -6.50
N ARG A 56 -4.61 1.81 -7.44
CA ARG A 56 -4.53 2.40 -8.78
C ARG A 56 -5.54 3.53 -8.92
N LEU A 57 -5.12 4.63 -9.55
CA LEU A 57 -5.95 5.77 -9.91
C LEU A 57 -5.76 6.11 -11.38
N GLY A 58 -6.85 6.15 -12.13
CA GLY A 58 -6.82 6.35 -13.58
C GLY A 58 -6.59 5.05 -14.36
N VAL A 59 -6.09 5.20 -15.59
CA VAL A 59 -5.73 4.15 -16.55
C VAL A 59 -4.29 3.69 -16.32
N THR A 60 -4.03 3.18 -15.12
CA THR A 60 -2.70 2.70 -14.72
C THR A 60 -2.31 1.39 -15.41
N PRO A 61 -1.00 1.09 -15.52
CA PRO A 61 -0.52 -0.24 -15.89
C PRO A 61 -1.09 -1.38 -15.03
N SER A 62 -1.00 -2.60 -15.54
CA SER A 62 -1.40 -3.80 -14.79
C SER A 62 -0.57 -3.99 -13.52
N GLU A 63 -1.12 -4.67 -12.52
CA GLU A 63 -0.41 -4.92 -11.26
C GLU A 63 0.93 -5.65 -11.48
N SER A 64 0.98 -6.60 -12.42
CA SER A 64 2.20 -7.29 -12.82
C SER A 64 3.26 -6.34 -13.37
N GLN A 65 2.87 -5.39 -14.23
CA GLN A 65 3.80 -4.39 -14.78
C GLN A 65 4.32 -3.45 -13.69
N ILE A 66 3.47 -3.03 -12.75
CA ILE A 66 3.88 -2.16 -11.65
C ILE A 66 4.88 -2.86 -10.73
N ARG A 67 4.70 -4.17 -10.50
CA ARG A 67 5.65 -5.00 -9.76
C ARG A 67 6.97 -5.15 -10.51
N GLU A 68 6.93 -5.36 -11.82
CA GLU A 68 8.13 -5.43 -12.67
C GLU A 68 8.93 -4.11 -12.63
N ILE A 69 8.25 -2.96 -12.73
CA ILE A 69 8.86 -1.63 -12.58
C ILE A 69 9.47 -1.48 -11.19
N THR A 70 8.79 -1.94 -10.15
CA THR A 70 9.28 -1.87 -8.76
C THR A 70 10.57 -2.69 -8.57
N LEU A 71 10.63 -3.90 -9.15
CA LEU A 71 11.82 -4.75 -9.14
C LEU A 71 12.97 -4.08 -9.88
N TRP A 72 12.71 -3.58 -11.10
CA TRP A 72 13.71 -2.86 -11.89
C TRP A 72 14.26 -1.63 -11.16
N LEU A 73 13.39 -0.84 -10.50
CA LEU A 73 13.83 0.30 -9.69
C LEU A 73 14.71 -0.15 -8.52
N SER A 74 14.42 -1.28 -7.87
CA SER A 74 15.23 -1.79 -6.77
C SER A 74 16.63 -2.25 -7.22
N GLU A 75 16.75 -2.74 -8.45
CA GLU A 75 18.01 -3.23 -9.02
C GLU A 75 18.87 -2.09 -9.57
N CYS A 76 18.28 -1.23 -10.41
CA CYS A 76 19.01 -0.22 -11.18
C CYS A 76 19.06 1.16 -10.51
N HIS A 77 18.10 1.51 -9.66
CA HIS A 77 17.95 2.86 -9.12
C HIS A 77 17.77 2.85 -7.60
N LYS A 78 18.87 2.77 -6.85
CA LYS A 78 18.85 2.70 -5.38
C LYS A 78 18.69 4.05 -4.68
N ASP A 79 18.53 5.13 -5.45
CA ASP A 79 18.47 6.47 -4.88
C ASP A 79 17.25 6.66 -3.97
N PRO A 80 17.43 7.35 -2.83
CA PRO A 80 16.36 7.55 -1.86
C PRO A 80 15.37 8.66 -2.26
N ILE A 81 15.73 9.50 -3.23
CA ILE A 81 14.95 10.68 -3.65
C ILE A 81 13.83 10.26 -4.61
N GLY A 82 14.07 9.27 -5.47
CA GLY A 82 13.11 8.84 -6.49
C GLY A 82 13.72 8.88 -7.89
N LEU A 83 12.88 8.71 -8.91
CA LEU A 83 13.27 8.82 -10.33
C LEU A 83 12.18 9.60 -11.07
N SER A 84 12.56 10.58 -11.89
CA SER A 84 11.67 11.21 -12.84
C SER A 84 12.21 11.02 -14.25
N THR A 85 11.36 10.51 -15.14
CA THR A 85 11.68 10.31 -16.55
C THR A 85 10.47 10.66 -17.40
N TYR A 86 10.74 11.18 -18.58
CA TYR A 86 9.72 11.43 -19.61
C TYR A 86 9.63 10.28 -20.62
N SER A 87 10.52 9.28 -20.53
CA SER A 87 10.55 8.11 -21.42
C SER A 87 11.12 6.87 -20.70
N LEU A 88 10.25 5.93 -20.33
CA LEU A 88 10.64 4.64 -19.75
C LEU A 88 11.46 3.78 -20.72
N SER A 89 11.23 3.89 -22.04
CA SER A 89 12.04 3.19 -23.02
C SER A 89 13.50 3.66 -23.03
N ASN A 90 13.74 4.94 -22.77
CA ASN A 90 15.08 5.51 -22.81
C ASN A 90 15.88 5.26 -21.52
N THR A 91 15.21 4.88 -20.42
CA THR A 91 15.90 4.51 -19.17
C THR A 91 16.45 3.08 -19.17
N GLY A 92 16.15 2.30 -20.21
CA GLY A 92 16.57 0.90 -20.31
C GLY A 92 15.66 -0.07 -19.55
N PHE A 93 14.42 0.32 -19.24
CA PHE A 93 13.44 -0.60 -18.66
C PHE A 93 13.03 -1.66 -19.71
N PRO A 94 13.26 -2.97 -19.47
CA PRO A 94 13.03 -4.01 -20.48
C PRO A 94 11.54 -4.17 -20.84
N GLY A 95 10.63 -3.93 -19.89
CA GLY A 95 9.19 -3.99 -20.10
C GLY A 95 8.58 -2.76 -20.78
N ALA A 96 9.38 -1.77 -21.21
CA ALA A 96 8.85 -0.52 -21.75
C ALA A 96 7.98 -0.73 -23.00
N THR A 97 8.33 -1.71 -23.84
CA THR A 97 7.58 -2.01 -25.07
C THR A 97 6.19 -2.60 -24.79
N THR A 98 5.99 -3.25 -23.64
CA THR A 98 4.70 -3.87 -23.28
C THR A 98 3.70 -2.89 -22.66
N LEU A 99 4.20 -1.77 -22.13
CA LEU A 99 3.38 -0.68 -21.58
C LEU A 99 2.65 0.11 -22.66
N GLY A 100 3.16 0.12 -23.89
CA GLY A 100 2.55 0.84 -25.01
C GLY A 100 2.47 2.36 -24.80
N ASP A 101 1.57 3.01 -25.54
CA ASP A 101 1.43 4.48 -25.55
C ASP A 101 0.73 5.03 -24.29
N THR A 102 0.14 4.17 -23.46
CA THR A 102 -0.58 4.57 -22.23
C THR A 102 0.36 5.04 -21.13
N THR A 103 1.63 4.59 -21.12
CA THR A 103 2.56 4.93 -20.05
C THR A 103 3.97 5.13 -20.59
N CYS A 104 4.35 6.39 -20.77
CA CYS A 104 5.67 6.78 -21.28
C CYS A 104 6.50 7.53 -20.24
N GLY A 105 5.88 8.49 -19.55
CA GLY A 105 6.49 9.25 -18.46
C GLY A 105 6.20 8.61 -17.12
N MET A 106 7.18 8.69 -16.22
CA MET A 106 7.04 8.22 -14.85
C MET A 106 7.78 9.16 -13.91
N ALA A 107 7.11 9.54 -12.82
CA ALA A 107 7.76 10.05 -11.62
C ALA A 107 7.48 9.06 -10.49
N VAL A 108 8.52 8.68 -9.77
CA VAL A 108 8.42 7.75 -8.66
C VAL A 108 9.14 8.29 -7.45
N VAL A 109 8.49 8.20 -6.28
CA VAL A 109 9.10 8.50 -4.99
C VAL A 109 8.92 7.34 -4.03
N ARG A 110 10.00 7.04 -3.31
CA ARG A 110 9.98 6.03 -2.26
C ARG A 110 9.64 6.67 -0.93
N ILE A 111 8.54 6.24 -0.32
CA ILE A 111 8.20 6.63 1.05
C ILE A 111 9.06 5.78 1.99
N SER A 112 8.92 4.46 1.89
CA SER A 112 9.72 3.47 2.62
C SER A 112 10.46 2.56 1.65
N SER A 113 11.16 1.53 2.16
CA SER A 113 11.79 0.51 1.32
C SER A 113 10.78 -0.33 0.55
N LYS A 114 9.56 -0.47 1.07
CA LYS A 114 8.47 -1.26 0.48
C LYS A 114 7.35 -0.41 -0.14
N ASP A 115 7.21 0.83 0.33
CA ASP A 115 6.08 1.69 -0.01
C ASP A 115 6.52 2.78 -0.98
N ILE A 116 5.86 2.83 -2.14
CA ILE A 116 6.28 3.64 -3.29
C ILE A 116 5.06 4.29 -3.92
N VAL A 117 5.18 5.55 -4.32
CA VAL A 117 4.17 6.26 -5.10
C VAL A 117 4.69 6.49 -6.51
N PHE A 118 3.83 6.23 -7.48
CA PHE A 118 4.07 6.40 -8.90
C PHE A 118 3.08 7.40 -9.48
N TRP A 119 3.56 8.28 -10.33
CA TRP A 119 2.76 9.08 -11.25
C TRP A 119 3.18 8.76 -12.66
N PHE A 120 2.19 8.59 -13.54
CA PHE A 120 2.39 8.22 -14.92
C PHE A 120 1.85 9.31 -15.85
N ARG A 121 2.49 9.42 -17.01
CA ARG A 121 2.04 10.23 -18.13
C ARG A 121 2.01 9.41 -19.39
N SER A 122 0.92 9.54 -20.13
CA SER A 122 0.75 8.97 -21.46
C SER A 122 1.72 9.61 -22.46
N HIS A 123 1.92 8.92 -23.58
CA HIS A 123 2.65 9.50 -24.70
C HIS A 123 1.96 10.78 -25.18
N THR A 124 2.76 11.80 -25.48
CA THR A 124 2.29 12.99 -26.17
C THR A 124 2.99 13.06 -27.51
N THR A 125 2.22 13.05 -28.59
CA THR A 125 2.77 13.21 -29.94
C THR A 125 3.39 14.59 -30.05
N THR A 126 4.72 14.63 -30.02
CA THR A 126 5.49 15.86 -30.17
C THR A 126 6.16 15.84 -31.53
N GLU A 127 5.83 16.82 -32.35
CA GLU A 127 6.42 17.03 -33.66
C GLU A 127 7.71 17.82 -33.48
N ILE A 128 8.87 17.15 -33.53
CA ILE A 128 10.16 17.83 -33.50
C ILE A 128 10.57 18.12 -34.94
N ARG A 129 10.71 19.41 -35.27
CA ARG A 129 11.24 19.86 -36.55
C ARG A 129 12.75 19.96 -36.46
N TRP A 130 13.43 18.96 -36.99
CA TRP A 130 14.88 18.98 -37.14
C TRP A 130 15.25 19.73 -38.42
N GLY A 131 16.34 20.50 -38.41
CA GLY A 131 16.96 21.02 -39.62
C GLY A 131 18.00 20.02 -40.12
N GLY A 132 17.79 19.40 -41.28
CA GLY A 132 18.74 18.43 -41.83
C GLY A 132 18.09 17.26 -42.58
N ALA A 133 18.84 16.24 -42.97
CA ALA A 133 18.28 14.96 -43.39
C ALA A 133 18.42 13.94 -42.25
N LYS A 134 17.42 13.10 -42.03
CA LYS A 134 17.58 11.95 -41.13
C LYS A 134 18.60 11.00 -41.76
N HIS A 135 19.70 10.73 -41.06
CA HIS A 135 20.67 9.74 -41.52
C HIS A 135 19.97 8.39 -41.65
N GLU A 136 19.90 7.84 -42.87
CA GLU A 136 19.42 6.48 -43.05
C GLU A 136 20.46 5.51 -42.47
N PRO A 137 20.04 4.45 -41.74
CA PRO A 137 20.96 3.47 -41.19
C PRO A 137 21.63 2.69 -42.34
N GLY A 138 22.78 3.19 -42.79
CA GLY A 138 23.50 2.68 -43.96
C GLY A 138 24.33 3.73 -44.69
N GLU A 139 23.96 5.01 -44.59
CA GLU A 139 24.78 6.11 -45.07
C GLU A 139 26.00 6.30 -44.14
N ARG A 140 27.20 6.14 -44.69
CA ARG A 140 28.46 6.48 -44.00
C ARG A 140 28.98 7.75 -44.62
N ASP A 141 29.23 8.76 -43.79
CA ASP A 141 30.02 9.91 -44.22
C ASP A 141 31.43 9.43 -44.57
N ASP A 142 31.92 9.85 -45.73
CA ASP A 142 33.28 9.57 -46.16
C ASP A 142 34.25 10.29 -45.20
N GLY A 143 34.95 9.52 -44.36
CA GLY A 143 35.87 10.02 -43.33
C GLY A 143 37.08 10.79 -43.87
N SER A 144 37.24 10.87 -45.19
CA SER A 144 38.28 11.65 -45.85
C SER A 144 37.95 13.14 -46.04
N ARG A 145 36.69 13.56 -45.80
CA ARG A 145 36.28 14.97 -45.93
C ARG A 145 35.31 15.41 -44.83
N MET A 146 35.73 16.38 -44.02
CA MET A 146 34.79 17.19 -43.22
C MET A 146 34.01 18.10 -44.17
N HIS A 147 32.85 17.65 -44.63
CA HIS A 147 31.88 18.50 -45.30
C HIS A 147 30.84 18.98 -44.28
N PRO A 148 30.45 20.27 -44.29
CA PRO A 148 29.26 20.69 -43.59
C PRO A 148 28.05 19.93 -44.15
N ILE A 149 27.09 19.62 -43.28
CA ILE A 149 25.89 18.84 -43.60
C ILE A 149 25.21 19.50 -44.81
N SER A 150 25.03 18.75 -45.89
CA SER A 150 24.71 19.27 -47.22
C SER A 150 23.24 19.68 -47.41
N SER A 151 22.39 19.53 -46.39
CA SER A 151 20.99 19.93 -46.46
C SER A 151 20.47 20.46 -45.12
N PHE A 152 19.67 21.53 -45.18
CA PHE A 152 18.90 22.12 -44.06
C PHE A 152 17.39 21.89 -44.25
N LYS A 153 17.01 20.86 -45.00
CA LYS A 153 15.59 20.59 -45.24
C LYS A 153 14.95 20.28 -43.89
N ALA A 154 13.88 20.98 -43.51
CA ALA A 154 13.21 20.66 -42.26
C ALA A 154 12.52 19.30 -42.42
N PHE A 155 12.86 18.32 -41.59
CA PHE A 155 12.09 17.07 -41.49
C PHE A 155 11.46 16.98 -40.12
N LEU A 156 10.27 16.39 -40.09
CA LEU A 156 9.46 16.26 -38.91
C LEU A 156 9.66 14.83 -38.39
N GLU A 157 10.28 14.71 -37.22
CA GLU A 157 10.35 13.45 -36.51
C GLU A 157 9.23 13.40 -35.48
N VAL A 158 8.31 12.44 -35.67
CA VAL A 158 7.30 12.13 -34.68
C VAL A 158 7.92 11.20 -33.66
N VAL A 159 8.33 11.73 -32.51
CA VAL A 159 8.85 10.92 -31.41
C VAL A 159 7.67 10.38 -30.61
N LYS A 160 7.37 9.09 -30.81
CA LYS A 160 6.22 8.41 -30.16
C LYS A 160 6.51 7.92 -28.74
N THR A 161 7.76 7.96 -28.27
CA THR A 161 8.17 7.29 -27.02
C THR A 161 8.40 8.25 -25.86
N ARG A 162 7.86 9.47 -25.92
CA ARG A 162 8.08 10.52 -24.92
C ARG A 162 6.76 11.13 -24.45
N SER A 163 6.72 11.46 -23.17
CA SER A 163 5.67 12.22 -22.51
C SER A 163 6.10 13.68 -22.29
N LEU A 164 5.18 14.51 -21.78
CA LEU A 164 5.52 15.85 -21.33
C LEU A 164 6.52 15.81 -20.15
N PRO A 165 7.58 16.63 -20.18
CA PRO A 165 8.55 16.68 -19.09
C PRO A 165 7.90 17.14 -17.78
N TRP A 166 8.33 16.57 -16.67
CA TRP A 166 7.97 17.03 -15.34
C TRP A 166 8.57 18.41 -15.10
N LYS A 167 7.75 19.37 -14.69
CA LYS A 167 8.21 20.72 -14.39
C LYS A 167 8.78 20.77 -12.97
N ASP A 168 9.71 21.68 -12.71
CA ASP A 168 10.39 21.80 -11.41
C ASP A 168 9.39 21.91 -10.26
N TYR A 169 8.36 22.72 -10.47
CA TYR A 169 7.31 22.94 -9.51
C TYR A 169 6.49 21.68 -9.18
N GLU A 170 6.34 20.77 -10.15
CA GLU A 170 5.63 19.50 -9.97
C GLU A 170 6.50 18.55 -9.15
N MET A 171 7.80 18.54 -9.42
CA MET A 171 8.77 17.79 -8.66
C MET A 171 8.88 18.29 -7.21
N ASP A 172 8.80 19.60 -6.98
CA ASP A 172 8.79 20.17 -5.62
C ASP A 172 7.57 19.72 -4.81
N ILE A 173 6.39 19.66 -5.43
CA ILE A 173 5.17 19.11 -4.80
C ILE A 173 5.34 17.63 -4.49
N ILE A 174 5.85 16.85 -5.45
CA ILE A 174 6.09 15.40 -5.30
C ILE A 174 7.06 15.12 -4.15
N HIS A 175 8.17 15.85 -4.06
CA HIS A 175 9.15 15.71 -2.98
C HIS A 175 8.61 16.18 -1.63
N SER A 176 7.83 17.28 -1.63
CA SER A 176 7.15 17.74 -0.41
C SER A 176 6.19 16.67 0.11
N LEU A 177 5.36 16.09 -0.76
CA LEU A 177 4.45 15.00 -0.41
C LEU A 177 5.22 13.77 0.09
N GLN A 178 6.33 13.40 -0.58
CA GLN A 178 7.18 12.30 -0.13
C GLN A 178 7.68 12.50 1.30
N LEU A 179 8.13 13.71 1.65
CA LEU A 179 8.63 14.02 2.99
C LEU A 179 7.53 13.89 4.03
N ILE A 180 6.35 14.42 3.73
CA ILE A 180 5.24 14.40 4.67
C ILE A 180 4.71 12.98 4.87
N LEU A 181 4.59 12.21 3.79
CA LEU A 181 4.22 10.80 3.86
C LEU A 181 5.26 9.98 4.61
N ARG A 182 6.55 10.24 4.39
CA ARG A 182 7.59 9.58 5.19
C ARG A 182 7.42 9.79 6.68
N ASN A 183 7.01 10.97 7.10
CA ASN A 183 6.77 11.26 8.52
C ASN A 183 5.51 10.55 9.01
N ALA A 184 4.38 10.70 8.30
CA ALA A 184 3.11 10.07 8.67
C ALA A 184 3.20 8.53 8.75
N PHE A 185 3.99 7.90 7.87
CA PHE A 185 4.16 6.45 7.86
C PHE A 185 5.04 5.96 9.01
N LYS A 186 6.08 6.70 9.40
CA LYS A 186 6.90 6.38 10.57
C LYS A 186 6.07 6.42 11.85
N ASP A 187 5.22 7.42 11.97
CA ASP A 187 4.33 7.56 13.12
C ASP A 187 3.36 6.37 13.20
N ASN A 188 2.79 5.94 12.07
CA ASN A 188 1.88 4.79 12.03
C ASN A 188 2.60 3.46 12.32
N GLU A 189 3.79 3.21 11.77
CA GLU A 189 4.59 2.02 12.12
C GLU A 189 4.92 1.97 13.61
N SER A 190 5.29 3.12 14.21
CA SER A 190 5.55 3.20 15.65
C SER A 190 4.31 2.89 16.50
N MET A 191 3.13 3.32 16.02
CA MET A 191 1.83 3.09 16.65
C MET A 191 1.40 1.62 16.55
N GLU A 192 1.58 0.98 15.38
CA GLU A 192 1.30 -0.45 15.17
C GLU A 192 2.21 -1.32 16.05
N ILE A 193 3.50 -1.00 16.14
CA ILE A 193 4.47 -1.71 16.99
C ILE A 193 4.08 -1.57 18.48
N SER A 194 3.74 -0.36 18.92
CA SER A 194 3.30 -0.10 20.30
C SER A 194 2.02 -0.87 20.64
N THR A 195 1.03 -0.84 19.74
CA THR A 195 -0.25 -1.53 19.92
C THR A 195 -0.08 -3.04 19.95
N TYR A 196 0.75 -3.60 19.07
CA TYR A 196 1.08 -5.02 19.07
C TYR A 196 1.81 -5.43 20.37
N ALA A 197 2.76 -4.62 20.83
CA ALA A 197 3.46 -4.86 22.09
C ALA A 197 2.51 -4.81 23.31
N ILE A 198 1.55 -3.89 23.33
CA ILE A 198 0.50 -3.82 24.36
C ILE A 198 -0.38 -5.07 24.31
N ASN A 199 -0.87 -5.44 23.12
CA ASN A 199 -1.72 -6.62 22.96
C ASN A 199 -1.00 -7.92 23.37
N THR A 200 0.29 -8.03 23.05
CA THR A 200 1.11 -9.19 23.46
C THR A 200 1.25 -9.25 24.98
N ARG A 201 1.57 -8.12 25.63
CA ARG A 201 1.63 -8.05 27.10
C ARG A 201 0.28 -8.35 27.76
N LEU A 202 -0.82 -7.88 27.16
CA LEU A 202 -2.17 -8.17 27.65
C LEU A 202 -2.51 -9.66 27.51
N SER A 203 -2.11 -10.32 26.41
CA SER A 203 -2.28 -11.77 26.28
C SER A 203 -1.44 -12.55 27.28
N ASP A 204 -0.20 -12.12 27.55
CA ASP A 204 0.69 -12.80 28.50
C ASP A 204 0.15 -12.72 29.94
N LEU A 205 -0.27 -11.52 30.38
CA LEU A 205 -0.92 -11.33 31.70
C LEU A 205 -2.21 -12.15 31.84
N LYS A 206 -2.95 -12.32 30.75
CA LYS A 206 -4.17 -13.14 30.73
C LYS A 206 -3.86 -14.63 30.89
N ILE A 207 -2.74 -15.10 30.33
CA ILE A 207 -2.27 -16.49 30.47
C ILE A 207 -1.76 -16.73 31.90
N GLU A 208 -0.98 -15.81 32.45
CA GLU A 208 -0.46 -15.89 33.82
C GLU A 208 -1.60 -15.93 34.85
N GLY A 209 -2.58 -15.03 34.73
CA GLY A 209 -3.77 -15.04 35.60
C GLY A 209 -4.65 -16.29 35.45
N MET A 210 -4.61 -16.98 34.30
CA MET A 210 -5.28 -18.27 34.13
C MET A 210 -4.50 -19.41 34.81
N GLN A 211 -3.17 -19.43 34.71
CA GLN A 211 -2.32 -20.42 35.37
C GLN A 211 -2.41 -20.30 36.90
N GLU A 212 -2.38 -19.09 37.46
CA GLU A 212 -2.53 -18.90 38.91
C GLU A 212 -3.86 -19.45 39.42
N ARG A 213 -4.97 -19.20 38.70
CA ARG A 213 -6.28 -19.74 39.05
C ARG A 213 -6.31 -21.26 38.94
N GLU A 214 -5.68 -21.83 37.91
CA GLU A 214 -5.59 -23.27 37.72
C GLU A 214 -4.81 -23.93 38.86
N VAL A 215 -3.66 -23.37 39.25
CA VAL A 215 -2.84 -23.83 40.38
C VAL A 215 -3.60 -23.75 41.70
N VAL A 216 -4.28 -22.62 41.98
CA VAL A 216 -5.10 -22.48 43.20
C VAL A 216 -6.23 -23.50 43.21
N THR A 217 -6.89 -23.74 42.08
CA THR A 217 -7.94 -24.76 42.01
C THR A 217 -7.40 -26.17 42.17
N SER A 218 -6.24 -26.51 41.59
CA SER A 218 -5.63 -27.83 41.74
C SER A 218 -5.15 -28.07 43.16
N GLU A 219 -4.59 -27.05 43.82
CA GLU A 219 -4.20 -27.13 45.23
C GLU A 219 -5.43 -27.29 46.12
N MET A 220 -6.52 -26.56 45.87
CA MET A 220 -7.75 -26.69 46.65
C MET A 220 -8.41 -28.06 46.47
N VAL A 221 -8.40 -28.61 45.25
CA VAL A 221 -8.84 -30.00 44.98
C VAL A 221 -7.95 -30.99 45.73
N ARG A 222 -6.63 -30.84 45.68
CA ARG A 222 -5.69 -31.67 46.42
C ARG A 222 -5.94 -31.62 47.92
N PHE A 223 -6.18 -30.43 48.50
CA PHE A 223 -6.54 -30.31 49.91
C PHE A 223 -7.85 -30.99 50.26
N ILE A 224 -8.87 -30.92 49.40
CA ILE A 224 -10.14 -31.64 49.60
C ILE A 224 -9.92 -33.16 49.56
N GLU A 225 -9.14 -33.64 48.59
CA GLU A 225 -8.83 -35.07 48.47
C GLU A 225 -8.01 -35.59 49.64
N THR A 226 -7.01 -34.82 50.09
CA THR A 226 -6.09 -35.21 51.18
C THR A 226 -6.71 -35.03 52.56
N ALA A 227 -7.63 -34.07 52.73
CA ALA A 227 -8.39 -33.88 53.97
C ALA A 227 -9.55 -34.88 54.12
N THR A 228 -9.70 -35.85 53.20
CA THR A 228 -10.59 -36.99 53.42
C THR A 228 -10.02 -37.86 54.55
N VAL A 229 -10.38 -37.49 55.78
CA VAL A 229 -10.09 -38.22 57.02
C VAL A 229 -10.47 -39.70 56.86
N PRO A 230 -9.66 -40.65 57.35
CA PRO A 230 -9.99 -42.06 57.25
C PRO A 230 -11.27 -42.37 58.06
N ASN A 231 -12.24 -42.95 57.34
CA ASN A 231 -13.47 -43.61 57.81
C ASN A 231 -14.67 -42.74 58.23
N ARG A 232 -15.75 -42.77 57.45
CA ARG A 232 -17.07 -43.30 57.90
C ARG A 232 -18.11 -43.46 56.76
N CYS A 233 -18.70 -44.67 56.73
CA CYS A 233 -19.92 -45.10 56.03
C CYS A 233 -19.91 -45.27 54.50
N PRO A 234 -19.94 -46.53 54.00
CA PRO A 234 -20.05 -46.86 52.56
C PRO A 234 -21.34 -46.40 51.87
N LYS A 235 -22.38 -46.01 52.61
CA LYS A 235 -23.70 -45.71 52.04
C LYS A 235 -23.82 -44.34 51.35
N ARG A 236 -22.98 -43.35 51.67
CA ARG A 236 -23.05 -42.01 51.05
C ARG A 236 -22.19 -41.83 49.80
N ARG A 237 -21.32 -42.80 49.48
CA ARG A 237 -20.39 -42.70 48.34
C ARG A 237 -21.11 -42.74 46.98
N LYS A 238 -22.12 -43.61 46.86
CA LYS A 238 -22.91 -43.73 45.62
C LYS A 238 -23.76 -42.50 45.35
N GLU A 239 -24.36 -41.89 46.38
CA GLU A 239 -25.15 -40.65 46.22
C GLU A 239 -24.28 -39.49 45.72
N PHE A 240 -23.07 -39.34 46.26
CA PHE A 240 -22.14 -38.27 45.87
C PHE A 240 -21.55 -38.47 44.46
N GLU A 241 -21.21 -39.71 44.08
CA GLU A 241 -20.76 -40.04 42.72
C GLU A 241 -21.86 -39.74 41.69
N THR A 242 -23.12 -40.07 42.02
CA THR A 242 -24.28 -39.78 41.14
C THR A 242 -24.52 -38.26 41.00
N GLU A 243 -24.30 -37.49 42.06
CA GLU A 243 -24.48 -36.04 42.07
C GLU A 243 -23.38 -35.31 41.30
N MET A 244 -22.12 -35.76 41.43
CA MET A 244 -20.98 -35.28 40.64
C MET A 244 -21.15 -35.58 39.14
N GLU A 245 -21.66 -36.76 38.80
CA GLU A 245 -21.89 -37.17 37.40
C GLU A 245 -23.06 -36.40 36.77
N ASN A 246 -24.11 -36.12 37.54
CA ASN A 246 -25.18 -35.20 37.15
C ASN A 246 -24.69 -33.75 37.00
N GLY A 247 -23.76 -33.30 37.85
CA GLY A 247 -23.12 -31.99 37.73
C GLY A 247 -22.26 -31.86 36.47
N ARG A 248 -21.48 -32.90 36.12
CA ARG A 248 -20.72 -32.97 34.86
C ARG A 248 -21.64 -32.97 33.64
N ARG A 249 -22.72 -33.76 33.64
CA ARG A 249 -23.73 -33.76 32.57
C ARG A 249 -24.36 -32.38 32.38
N LYS A 250 -24.81 -31.70 33.45
CA LYS A 250 -25.39 -30.35 33.37
C LYS A 250 -24.42 -29.30 32.83
N LYS A 251 -23.13 -29.36 33.18
CA LYS A 251 -22.09 -28.46 32.62
C LYS A 251 -21.85 -28.71 31.12
N GLN A 252 -21.92 -29.96 30.68
CA GLN A 252 -21.75 -30.34 29.28
C GLN A 252 -22.97 -29.91 28.43
N THR A 253 -24.20 -30.01 28.97
CA THR A 253 -25.41 -29.48 28.33
C THR A 253 -25.38 -27.95 28.24
N ARG A 254 -24.89 -27.26 29.28
CA ARG A 254 -24.80 -25.78 29.29
C ARG A 254 -23.78 -25.26 28.27
N ARG A 255 -22.63 -25.93 28.13
CA ARG A 255 -21.63 -25.64 27.08
C ARG A 255 -22.16 -25.91 25.66
N GLN A 256 -22.99 -26.94 25.47
CA GLN A 256 -23.66 -27.19 24.18
C GLN A 256 -24.71 -26.11 23.86
N THR A 257 -25.49 -25.64 24.83
CA THR A 257 -26.45 -24.54 24.62
C THR A 257 -25.80 -23.18 24.38
N GLU A 258 -24.61 -22.92 24.92
CA GLU A 258 -23.84 -21.70 24.63
C GLU A 258 -23.17 -21.75 23.25
N ASN A 259 -22.67 -22.91 22.79
CA ASN A 259 -22.14 -23.05 21.43
C ASN A 259 -23.22 -22.97 20.34
N VAL A 260 -24.46 -23.39 20.61
CA VAL A 260 -25.59 -23.24 19.65
C VAL A 260 -26.02 -21.77 19.50
N ARG A 261 -25.85 -20.93 20.53
CA ARG A 261 -26.16 -19.49 20.45
C ARG A 261 -25.15 -18.67 19.65
N VAL A 262 -23.91 -19.15 19.50
CA VAL A 262 -22.86 -18.44 18.76
C VAL A 262 -22.78 -18.90 17.29
N GLY A 263 -23.37 -20.05 16.93
CA GLY A 263 -23.36 -20.60 15.56
C GLY A 263 -24.57 -20.27 14.67
N GLY A 264 -25.60 -19.59 15.20
CA GLY A 264 -26.86 -19.31 14.49
C GLY A 264 -26.92 -17.92 13.88
N GLY A 265 -25.89 -17.52 13.11
CA GLY A 265 -25.86 -16.23 12.44
C GLY A 265 -25.26 -16.36 11.05
N THR A 266 -26.03 -16.92 10.11
CA THR A 266 -25.98 -16.59 8.67
C THR A 266 -26.97 -17.45 7.88
N ALA A 267 -27.62 -16.79 6.91
CA ALA A 267 -28.27 -17.30 5.71
C ALA A 267 -29.81 -17.41 5.66
N SER A 268 -30.34 -16.56 4.77
CA SER A 268 -31.54 -16.69 3.93
C SER A 268 -32.90 -16.25 4.47
N GLU A 269 -33.18 -14.94 4.34
CA GLU A 269 -34.49 -14.46 3.94
C GLU A 269 -34.57 -14.53 2.41
N ASN A 270 -35.42 -15.41 1.89
CA ASN A 270 -35.96 -15.35 0.54
C ASN A 270 -37.32 -16.08 0.51
N GLU A 271 -38.33 -15.39 -0.05
CA GLU A 271 -39.66 -15.87 -0.46
C GLU A 271 -40.65 -16.24 0.69
N LYS A 272 -41.96 -15.91 0.68
CA LYS A 272 -42.93 -15.36 -0.29
C LYS A 272 -44.26 -15.06 0.45
N GLU A 273 -45.22 -14.45 -0.28
CA GLU A 273 -46.63 -14.11 0.04
C GLU A 273 -46.81 -12.70 0.64
N VAL A 274 -47.47 -11.73 -0.02
CA VAL A 274 -48.68 -11.74 -0.88
C VAL A 274 -48.55 -10.71 -2.00
#